data_AF-A0A969W0C7-F1
#
_entry.id   AF-A0A969W0C7-F1
#
_cell.length_a   1.000
_cell.length_b   1.000
_cell.length_c   1.000
_cell.angle_alpha   90.00
_cell.angle_beta   90.00
_cell.angle_gamma   90.00
#
_symmetry.space_group_name_H-M   'P 1'
#
loop_
_entity.id
_entity.type
_entity.pdbx_description
1 polymer ?
#
loop_
_entity_poly.entity_id
_entity_poly.type
_entity_poly.pdbx_seq_one_letter_code
_entity_poly.pdbx_strand_id
1 'polypeptide(L)'
;MTATNIELTEQQFFQLCQNNPELRLERTDRGEIIVMPPTGWETGNRNSRLTQRLGNWTDADGSGLAFDSSTGFTLPNGANRSPGAAWVRQERLAALKPDPAKFLPIAPDFVVELRSETDSLEKLRLKMQEYISNGVRLGWLIDSKNQRVEIYRINQDVEILDAPTSLSGEDVLPGFILDLAKILR
;
A
#
# COMPACT_ATOMS: atom_id res chain seq x y z
N MET A 1 6.09 -14.08 -26.08
CA MET A 1 7.39 -13.44 -25.78
C MET A 1 7.74 -13.84 -24.37
N THR A 2 8.83 -14.57 -24.16
CA THR A 2 9.34 -14.88 -22.82
C THR A 2 9.85 -13.58 -22.21
N ALA A 3 9.20 -13.08 -21.16
CA ALA A 3 9.74 -11.96 -20.40
C ALA A 3 11.11 -12.37 -19.88
N THR A 4 12.14 -11.58 -20.17
CA THR A 4 13.48 -11.79 -19.65
C THR A 4 13.44 -11.43 -18.16
N ASN A 5 13.22 -12.42 -17.29
CA ASN A 5 13.28 -12.20 -15.86
C ASN A 5 14.72 -11.91 -15.47
N ILE A 6 14.98 -10.67 -15.07
CA ILE A 6 16.24 -10.31 -14.41
C ILE A 6 16.08 -10.71 -12.95
N GLU A 7 16.70 -11.83 -12.55
CA GLU A 7 16.71 -12.24 -11.15
C GLU A 7 17.59 -11.28 -10.34
N LEU A 8 16.96 -10.34 -9.65
CA LEU A 8 17.61 -9.47 -8.68
C LEU A 8 17.39 -10.01 -7.27
N THR A 9 18.45 -10.14 -6.49
CA THR A 9 18.35 -10.25 -5.02
C THR A 9 17.73 -8.98 -4.44
N GLU A 10 17.23 -9.05 -3.20
CA GLU A 10 16.70 -7.88 -2.48
C GLU A 10 17.74 -6.73 -2.43
N GLN A 11 19.00 -7.05 -2.16
CA GLN A 11 20.07 -6.07 -2.12
C GLN A 11 20.32 -5.42 -3.48
N GLN A 12 20.31 -6.21 -4.57
CA GLN A 12 20.47 -5.68 -5.93
C GLN A 12 19.29 -4.82 -6.35
N PHE A 13 18.06 -5.22 -6.01
CA PHE A 13 16.86 -4.42 -6.30
C PHE A 13 16.88 -3.09 -5.52
N PHE A 14 17.25 -3.12 -4.23
CA PHE A 14 17.42 -1.90 -3.46
C PHE A 14 18.49 -0.99 -4.09
N GLN A 15 19.64 -1.55 -4.48
CA GLN A 15 20.69 -0.76 -5.13
C GLN A 15 20.25 -0.21 -6.49
N LEU A 16 19.45 -0.96 -7.26
CA LEU A 16 18.83 -0.47 -8.49
C LEU A 16 17.97 0.77 -8.22
N CYS A 17 17.14 0.75 -7.18
CA CYS A 17 16.33 1.91 -6.79
C CYS A 17 17.22 3.11 -6.40
N GLN A 18 18.28 2.87 -5.62
CA GLN A 18 19.19 3.95 -5.20
C GLN A 18 20.01 4.54 -6.36
N ASN A 19 20.35 3.73 -7.35
CA ASN A 19 21.09 4.18 -8.53
C ASN A 19 20.21 4.90 -9.57
N ASN A 20 18.88 4.80 -9.45
CA ASN A 20 17.92 5.42 -10.36
C ASN A 20 16.86 6.18 -9.55
N PRO A 21 17.26 7.20 -8.77
CA PRO A 21 16.38 7.89 -7.82
C PRO A 21 15.18 8.60 -8.47
N GLU A 22 15.22 8.84 -9.78
CA GLU A 22 14.13 9.39 -10.58
C GLU A 22 13.02 8.36 -10.87
N LEU A 23 13.30 7.07 -10.71
CA LEU A 23 12.34 5.99 -10.93
C LEU A 23 11.69 5.55 -9.62
N ARG A 24 10.38 5.32 -9.66
CA ARG A 24 9.69 4.56 -8.61
C ARG A 24 9.49 3.14 -9.10
N LEU A 25 10.06 2.17 -8.40
CA LEU A 25 10.09 0.77 -8.80
C LEU A 25 9.45 -0.11 -7.74
N GLU A 26 8.73 -1.13 -8.19
CA GLU A 26 8.36 -2.31 -7.39
C GLU A 26 8.97 -3.56 -8.02
N ARG A 27 9.01 -4.63 -7.24
CA ARG A 27 9.41 -5.97 -7.70
C ARG A 27 8.39 -6.99 -7.24
N THR A 28 7.90 -7.82 -8.16
CA THR A 28 7.01 -8.94 -7.80
C THR A 28 7.80 -10.07 -7.12
N ASP A 29 7.09 -11.02 -6.52
CA ASP A 29 7.65 -12.27 -5.99
C ASP A 29 8.38 -13.12 -7.06
N ARG A 30 8.03 -12.95 -8.33
CA ARG A 30 8.69 -13.57 -9.49
C ARG A 30 9.90 -12.79 -10.02
N GLY A 31 10.24 -11.67 -9.39
CA GLY A 31 11.36 -10.82 -9.80
C GLY A 31 11.04 -9.85 -10.95
N GLU A 32 9.77 -9.72 -11.35
CA GLU A 32 9.37 -8.77 -12.40
C GLU A 32 9.44 -7.34 -11.87
N ILE A 33 10.09 -6.44 -12.62
CA ILE A 33 10.21 -5.02 -12.25
C ILE A 33 9.03 -4.25 -12.79
N ILE A 34 8.37 -3.49 -11.91
CA ILE A 34 7.24 -2.64 -12.24
C ILE A 34 7.68 -1.19 -12.06
N VAL A 35 7.52 -0.39 -13.10
CA VAL A 35 7.73 1.06 -13.04
C VAL A 35 6.41 1.73 -12.66
N MET A 36 6.44 2.54 -11.61
CA MET A 36 5.31 3.35 -11.15
C MET A 36 5.52 4.80 -11.62
N PRO A 37 4.95 5.22 -12.76
CA PRO A 37 5.09 6.59 -13.22
C PRO A 37 4.45 7.56 -12.22
N PRO A 38 4.87 8.84 -12.23
CA PRO A 38 4.22 9.87 -11.42
C PRO A 38 2.73 9.93 -11.69
N THR A 39 1.96 9.97 -10.62
CA THR A 39 0.50 10.05 -10.66
C THR A 39 0.02 11.44 -11.12
N GLY A 40 -1.10 11.49 -11.84
CA GLY A 40 -1.79 12.75 -12.15
C GLY A 40 -2.24 13.53 -10.90
N TRP A 41 -2.43 14.84 -11.04
CA TRP A 41 -2.64 15.78 -9.93
C TRP A 41 -3.86 15.44 -9.05
N GLU A 42 -4.95 14.94 -9.65
CA GLU A 42 -6.20 14.67 -8.91
C GLU A 42 -6.06 13.48 -7.97
N THR A 43 -5.54 12.35 -8.49
CA THR A 43 -5.21 11.18 -7.66
C THR A 43 -4.14 11.55 -6.63
N GLY A 44 -3.14 12.37 -6.99
CA GLY A 44 -2.14 12.87 -6.04
C GLY A 44 -2.77 13.66 -4.89
N ASN A 45 -3.70 14.57 -5.18
CA ASN A 45 -4.45 15.31 -4.15
C ASN A 45 -5.32 14.38 -3.28
N ARG A 46 -6.03 13.42 -3.89
CA ARG A 46 -6.84 12.43 -3.17
C ARG A 46 -5.96 11.57 -2.23
N ASN A 47 -4.81 11.09 -2.71
CA ASN A 47 -3.88 10.32 -1.88
C ASN A 47 -3.29 11.16 -0.75
N SER A 48 -2.94 12.42 -1.02
CA SER A 48 -2.47 13.35 0.02
C SER A 48 -3.51 13.54 1.13
N ARG A 49 -4.79 13.66 0.80
CA ARG A 49 -5.88 13.74 1.79
C ARG A 49 -6.01 12.44 2.59
N LEU A 50 -5.86 11.30 1.93
CA LEU A 50 -5.88 10.00 2.59
C LEU A 50 -4.73 9.87 3.59
N THR A 51 -3.49 10.08 3.14
CA THR A 51 -2.29 9.99 3.98
C THR A 51 -2.34 11.00 5.14
N GLN A 52 -2.84 12.22 4.90
CA GLN A 52 -3.05 13.22 5.95
C GLN A 52 -3.99 12.70 7.05
N ARG A 53 -5.13 12.12 6.67
CA ARG A 53 -6.12 11.62 7.65
C ARG A 53 -5.59 10.43 8.44
N LEU A 54 -4.90 9.51 7.77
CA LEU A 54 -4.24 8.38 8.42
C LEU A 54 -3.13 8.84 9.38
N GLY A 55 -2.29 9.79 8.96
CA GLY A 55 -1.23 10.37 9.78
C GLY A 55 -1.78 11.06 11.02
N ASN A 56 -2.77 11.95 10.86
CA ASN A 56 -3.40 12.63 11.98
C ASN A 56 -4.00 11.66 13.02
N TRP A 57 -4.67 10.60 12.55
CA TRP A 57 -5.19 9.56 13.46
C TRP A 57 -4.04 8.80 14.12
N THR A 58 -3.00 8.45 13.37
CA THR A 58 -1.84 7.71 13.89
C THR A 58 -1.12 8.48 14.99
N ASP A 59 -0.95 9.79 14.82
CA ASP A 59 -0.32 10.66 15.83
C ASP A 59 -1.18 10.75 17.10
N ALA A 60 -2.51 10.75 16.95
CA ALA A 60 -3.44 10.81 18.07
C ALA A 60 -3.58 9.47 18.83
N ASP A 61 -3.59 8.36 18.09
CA ASP A 61 -3.69 7.00 18.63
C ASP A 61 -2.37 6.54 19.27
N GLY A 62 -1.24 6.83 18.62
CA GLY A 62 0.10 6.56 19.13
C GLY A 62 0.53 5.09 19.13
N SER A 63 -0.25 4.16 18.56
CA SER A 63 0.08 2.72 18.59
C SER A 63 0.93 2.23 17.41
N GLY A 64 1.27 3.10 16.46
CA GLY A 64 2.01 2.72 15.25
C GLY A 64 2.54 3.90 14.45
N LEU A 65 3.01 3.59 13.24
CA LEU A 65 3.52 4.58 12.28
C LEU A 65 2.74 4.47 10.97
N ALA A 66 2.39 5.63 10.41
CA ALA A 66 1.82 5.75 9.08
C ALA A 66 2.93 6.03 8.06
N PHE A 67 2.75 5.50 6.86
CA PHE A 67 3.69 5.60 5.75
C PHE A 67 2.97 6.14 4.51
N ASP A 68 3.66 7.00 3.76
CA ASP A 68 3.15 7.59 2.54
C ASP A 68 3.29 6.65 1.33
N SER A 69 2.93 7.14 0.15
CA SER A 69 2.96 6.35 -1.09
C SER A 69 4.36 6.05 -1.63
N SER A 70 5.42 6.50 -0.94
CA SER A 70 6.81 6.36 -1.39
C SER A 70 7.59 5.28 -0.64
N THR A 71 7.05 4.80 0.47
CA THR A 71 7.74 3.85 1.34
C THR A 71 7.70 2.45 0.74
N GLY A 72 8.88 1.87 0.52
CA GLY A 72 9.02 0.49 0.08
C GLY A 72 8.99 -0.50 1.25
N PHE A 73 8.27 -1.61 1.05
CA PHE A 73 8.17 -2.75 1.96
C PHE A 73 8.66 -4.01 1.27
N THR A 74 9.45 -4.83 1.97
CA THR A 74 9.76 -6.21 1.54
C THR A 74 8.76 -7.15 2.19
N LEU A 75 7.90 -7.76 1.38
CA LEU A 75 6.90 -8.72 1.83
C LEU A 75 7.52 -10.10 2.10
N PRO A 76 6.90 -10.95 2.94
CA PRO A 76 7.39 -12.31 3.23
C PRO A 76 7.64 -13.21 2.01
N ASN A 77 6.87 -13.06 0.93
CA ASN A 77 7.10 -13.77 -0.33
C ASN A 77 8.30 -13.23 -1.16
N GLY A 78 9.00 -12.21 -0.65
CA GLY A 78 10.15 -11.59 -1.30
C GLY A 78 9.81 -10.46 -2.27
N ALA A 79 8.53 -10.15 -2.50
CA ALA A 79 8.13 -8.99 -3.30
C ALA A 79 8.50 -7.67 -2.60
N ASN A 80 8.77 -6.63 -3.39
CA ASN A 80 8.99 -5.27 -2.92
C ASN A 80 7.86 -4.37 -3.42
N ARG A 81 7.05 -3.84 -2.50
CA ARG A 81 5.83 -3.06 -2.81
C ARG A 81 5.82 -1.71 -2.12
N SER A 82 5.16 -0.74 -2.74
CA SER A 82 4.93 0.61 -2.23
C SER A 82 3.43 0.93 -2.32
N PRO A 83 2.65 0.65 -1.26
CA PRO A 83 1.22 0.94 -1.25
C PRO A 83 0.95 2.46 -1.28
N GLY A 84 -0.25 2.89 -1.68
CA GLY A 84 -0.64 4.30 -1.68
C GLY A 84 -0.65 4.94 -0.28
N ALA A 85 -0.94 4.15 0.74
CA ALA A 85 -0.64 4.43 2.14
C ALA A 85 -0.52 3.12 2.92
N ALA A 86 0.23 3.14 4.02
CA ALA A 86 0.34 2.00 4.91
C ALA A 86 0.40 2.42 6.37
N TRP A 87 0.11 1.47 7.26
CA TRP A 87 0.32 1.64 8.70
C TRP A 87 0.87 0.34 9.29
N VAL A 88 1.80 0.49 10.23
CA VAL A 88 2.44 -0.62 10.95
C VAL A 88 2.43 -0.34 12.44
N ARG A 89 2.02 -1.35 13.21
CA ARG A 89 2.02 -1.28 14.68
C ARG A 89 3.44 -1.12 15.21
N GLN A 90 3.62 -0.24 16.19
CA GLN A 90 4.94 0.13 16.70
C GLN A 90 5.68 -1.06 17.33
N GLU A 91 4.96 -1.96 18.01
CA GLU A 91 5.55 -3.15 18.62
C GLU A 91 6.21 -4.09 17.60
N ARG A 92 5.64 -4.19 16.39
CA ARG A 92 6.20 -5.02 15.30
C ARG A 92 7.50 -4.41 14.78
N LEU A 93 7.56 -3.09 14.67
CA LEU A 93 8.77 -2.36 14.28
C LEU A 93 9.87 -2.48 15.36
N ALA A 94 9.50 -2.33 16.63
CA ALA A 94 10.43 -2.45 17.75
C ALA A 94 11.04 -3.85 17.86
N ALA A 95 10.26 -4.90 17.55
CA ALA A 95 10.74 -6.28 17.49
C ALA A 95 11.71 -6.52 16.31
N LEU A 96 11.43 -5.90 15.16
CA LEU A 96 12.23 -6.06 13.94
C LEU A 96 13.53 -5.26 13.95
N LYS A 97 13.56 -4.09 14.60
CA LYS A 97 14.68 -3.12 14.60
C LYS A 97 15.23 -2.86 13.19
N PRO A 98 14.37 -2.42 12.25
CA PRO A 98 14.76 -2.25 10.86
C PRO A 98 15.79 -1.12 10.68
N ASP A 99 16.63 -1.24 9.65
CA ASP A 99 17.49 -0.14 9.21
C ASP A 99 16.63 0.98 8.60
N PRO A 100 16.62 2.20 9.15
CA PRO A 100 15.79 3.29 8.65
C PRO A 100 16.18 3.75 7.23
N ALA A 101 17.34 3.36 6.72
CA ALA A 101 17.78 3.67 5.36
C ALA A 101 17.36 2.62 4.32
N LYS A 102 16.61 1.57 4.72
CA LYS A 102 16.22 0.44 3.85
C LYS A 102 14.70 0.36 3.69
N PHE A 103 14.27 -0.46 2.73
CA PHE A 103 12.87 -0.89 2.67
C PHE A 103 12.52 -1.65 3.94
N LEU A 104 11.29 -1.45 4.43
CA LEU A 104 10.85 -2.04 5.68
C LEU A 104 10.52 -3.52 5.46
N PRO A 105 11.23 -4.48 6.09
CA PRO A 105 11.09 -5.89 5.76
C PRO A 105 9.93 -6.54 6.54
N ILE A 106 8.72 -6.05 6.27
CA ILE A 106 7.48 -6.51 6.89
C ILE A 106 6.29 -6.25 5.96
N ALA A 107 5.28 -7.11 6.03
CA ALA A 107 3.95 -6.76 5.53
C ALA A 107 3.29 -5.77 6.50
N PRO A 108 2.75 -4.62 6.01
CA PRO A 108 2.02 -3.69 6.85
C PRO A 108 0.84 -4.32 7.58
N ASP A 109 0.40 -3.74 8.70
CA ASP A 109 -0.87 -4.16 9.32
C ASP A 109 -2.05 -3.70 8.46
N PHE A 110 -1.93 -2.51 7.86
CA PHE A 110 -2.94 -1.89 7.02
C PHE A 110 -2.33 -1.30 5.75
N VAL A 111 -3.01 -1.46 4.61
CA VAL A 111 -2.63 -0.85 3.32
C VAL A 111 -3.82 -0.21 2.62
N VAL A 112 -3.55 0.81 1.82
CA VAL A 112 -4.52 1.37 0.87
C VAL A 112 -3.91 1.45 -0.52
N GLU A 113 -4.67 1.03 -1.52
CA GLU A 113 -4.45 1.34 -2.93
C GLU A 113 -5.55 2.28 -3.43
N LEU A 114 -5.14 3.44 -3.94
CA LEU A 114 -6.05 4.38 -4.60
C LEU A 114 -5.85 4.27 -6.11
N ARG A 115 -6.87 3.76 -6.81
CA ARG A 115 -6.81 3.58 -8.26
C ARG A 115 -6.68 4.93 -8.96
N SER A 116 -5.62 5.10 -9.76
CA SER A 116 -5.44 6.25 -10.64
C SER A 116 -6.17 6.10 -11.98
N GLU A 117 -6.14 7.16 -12.78
CA GLU A 117 -6.76 7.18 -14.11
C GLU A 117 -6.21 6.11 -15.06
N THR A 118 -4.94 5.76 -14.93
CA THR A 118 -4.26 4.82 -15.84
C THR A 118 -4.18 3.39 -15.30
N ASP A 119 -4.60 3.17 -14.05
CA ASP A 119 -4.42 1.88 -13.40
C ASP A 119 -5.44 0.83 -13.87
N SER A 120 -4.91 -0.38 -14.06
CA SER A 120 -5.73 -1.59 -14.24
C SER A 120 -6.28 -2.03 -12.89
N LEU A 121 -7.61 -2.09 -12.79
CA LEU A 121 -8.29 -2.60 -11.61
C LEU A 121 -7.91 -4.04 -11.30
N GLU A 122 -7.76 -4.88 -12.32
CA GLU A 122 -7.35 -6.29 -12.15
C GLU A 122 -5.95 -6.40 -11.54
N LYS A 123 -4.99 -5.59 -12.02
CA LYS A 123 -3.64 -5.58 -11.44
C LYS A 123 -3.65 -5.12 -9.99
N LEU A 124 -4.47 -4.12 -9.65
CA LEU A 124 -4.62 -3.68 -8.26
C LEU A 124 -5.26 -4.76 -7.39
N ARG A 125 -6.30 -5.46 -7.87
CA ARG A 125 -6.89 -6.60 -7.14
C ARG A 125 -5.87 -7.71 -6.90
N LEU A 126 -5.05 -8.06 -7.89
CA LEU A 126 -3.96 -9.03 -7.72
C LEU A 126 -2.95 -8.56 -6.66
N LYS A 127 -2.61 -7.27 -6.65
CA LYS A 127 -1.74 -6.66 -5.64
C LYS A 127 -2.36 -6.71 -4.24
N MET A 128 -3.67 -6.42 -4.11
CA MET A 128 -4.40 -6.54 -2.84
C MET A 128 -4.43 -7.98 -2.32
N GLN A 129 -4.65 -8.96 -3.20
CA GLN A 129 -4.58 -10.37 -2.83
C GLN A 129 -3.17 -10.78 -2.38
N GLU A 130 -2.12 -10.28 -3.06
CA GLU A 130 -0.74 -10.48 -2.64
C GLU A 130 -0.51 -9.91 -1.23
N TYR A 131 -0.96 -8.69 -0.95
CA TYR A 131 -0.87 -8.09 0.39
C TYR A 131 -1.52 -8.97 1.47
N ILE A 132 -2.76 -9.42 1.27
CA ILE A 132 -3.46 -10.28 2.24
C ILE A 132 -2.75 -11.63 2.42
N SER A 133 -2.29 -12.24 1.33
CA SER A 133 -1.55 -13.52 1.38
C SER A 133 -0.22 -13.41 2.14
N ASN A 134 0.32 -12.19 2.24
CA ASN A 134 1.55 -11.85 2.94
C ASN A 134 1.32 -11.37 4.39
N GLY A 135 0.08 -11.41 4.88
CA GLY A 135 -0.26 -11.12 6.28
C GLY A 135 -0.69 -9.69 6.56
N VAL A 136 -1.00 -8.88 5.52
CA VAL A 136 -1.73 -7.62 5.73
C VAL A 136 -3.11 -7.95 6.32
N ARG A 137 -3.49 -7.27 7.40
CA ARG A 137 -4.71 -7.57 8.16
C ARG A 137 -5.94 -6.90 7.57
N LEU A 138 -5.79 -5.66 7.11
CA LEU A 138 -6.84 -4.86 6.47
C LEU A 138 -6.28 -4.14 5.25
N GLY A 139 -6.98 -4.24 4.12
CA GLY A 139 -6.62 -3.55 2.89
C GLY A 139 -7.83 -2.84 2.28
N TRP A 140 -7.65 -1.61 1.81
CA TRP A 140 -8.67 -0.91 1.02
C TRP A 140 -8.19 -0.69 -0.41
N LEU A 141 -9.00 -1.09 -1.38
CA LEU A 141 -8.84 -0.66 -2.77
C LEU A 141 -9.95 0.33 -3.10
N ILE A 142 -9.55 1.59 -3.26
CA ILE A 142 -10.45 2.71 -3.53
C ILE A 142 -10.46 2.97 -5.03
N ASP A 143 -11.58 2.63 -5.68
CA ASP A 143 -11.82 2.90 -7.10
C ASP A 143 -12.69 4.16 -7.25
N SER A 144 -12.03 5.31 -7.32
CA SER A 144 -12.72 6.60 -7.49
C SER A 144 -13.45 6.74 -8.83
N LYS A 145 -13.09 5.98 -9.87
CA LYS A 145 -13.78 6.03 -11.17
C LYS A 145 -15.17 5.40 -11.09
N ASN A 146 -15.24 4.27 -10.42
CA ASN A 146 -16.46 3.50 -10.25
C ASN A 146 -17.18 3.84 -8.94
N GLN A 147 -16.65 4.79 -8.17
CA GLN A 147 -17.09 5.13 -6.82
C GLN A 147 -17.28 3.89 -5.94
N ARG A 148 -16.33 2.97 -5.97
CA ARG A 148 -16.40 1.70 -5.25
C ARG A 148 -15.21 1.55 -4.32
N VAL A 149 -15.44 0.90 -3.19
CA VAL A 149 -14.37 0.45 -2.30
C VAL A 149 -14.46 -1.05 -2.15
N GLU A 150 -13.32 -1.72 -2.29
CA GLU A 150 -13.17 -3.13 -1.94
C GLU A 150 -12.36 -3.24 -0.65
N ILE A 151 -12.89 -3.97 0.33
CA ILE A 151 -12.28 -4.19 1.63
C ILE A 151 -11.78 -5.63 1.69
N TYR A 152 -10.49 -5.76 1.97
CA TYR A 152 -9.75 -7.00 2.02
C TYR A 152 -9.38 -7.30 3.47
N ARG A 153 -9.67 -8.51 3.93
CA ARG A 153 -9.32 -8.99 5.27
C ARG A 153 -8.76 -10.39 5.17
N ILE A 154 -7.91 -10.77 6.12
CA ILE A 154 -7.35 -12.11 6.15
C ILE A 154 -8.46 -13.16 6.35
N ASN A 155 -8.45 -14.21 5.53
CA ASN A 155 -9.40 -15.33 5.57
C ASN A 155 -10.88 -14.94 5.44
N GLN A 156 -11.19 -13.85 4.75
CA GLN A 156 -12.56 -13.42 4.47
C GLN A 156 -12.73 -13.10 2.98
N ASP A 157 -13.95 -13.22 2.50
CA ASP A 157 -14.32 -12.76 1.17
C ASP A 157 -14.17 -11.24 1.08
N VAL A 158 -13.86 -10.76 -0.13
CA VAL A 158 -13.74 -9.33 -0.41
C VAL A 158 -15.13 -8.69 -0.26
N GLU A 159 -15.23 -7.72 0.63
CA GLU A 159 -16.44 -6.91 0.79
C GLU A 159 -16.40 -5.75 -0.20
N ILE A 160 -17.50 -5.52 -0.89
CA ILE A 160 -17.60 -4.46 -1.91
C ILE A 160 -18.66 -3.46 -1.47
N LEU A 161 -18.27 -2.20 -1.36
CA LEU A 161 -19.14 -1.08 -1.03
C LEU A 161 -19.30 -0.16 -2.26
N ASP A 162 -20.55 0.10 -2.64
CA ASP A 162 -20.88 1.05 -3.69
C ASP A 162 -21.16 2.45 -3.09
N ALA A 163 -20.42 3.44 -3.58
CA ALA A 163 -20.46 4.84 -3.19
C ALA A 163 -20.46 5.13 -1.66
N PRO A 164 -19.66 4.42 -0.83
CA PRO A 164 -19.64 4.64 0.61
C PRO A 164 -19.21 6.07 0.96
N THR A 165 -19.73 6.60 2.06
CA THR A 165 -19.36 7.92 2.58
C THR A 165 -18.17 7.87 3.53
N SER A 166 -17.92 6.72 4.17
CA SER A 166 -16.80 6.52 5.09
C SER A 166 -16.39 5.05 5.19
N LEU A 167 -15.18 4.80 5.70
CA LEU A 167 -14.64 3.47 5.99
C LEU A 167 -14.17 3.39 7.44
N SER A 168 -14.41 2.25 8.09
CA SER A 168 -13.92 1.97 9.43
C SER A 168 -12.59 1.23 9.35
N GLY A 169 -11.61 1.66 10.16
CA GLY A 169 -10.33 0.98 10.37
C GLY A 169 -10.41 -0.29 11.21
N GLU A 170 -11.61 -0.63 11.72
CA GLU A 170 -11.92 -1.88 12.42
C GLU A 170 -11.01 -2.12 13.64
N ASP A 171 -10.67 -3.38 13.91
CA ASP A 171 -9.75 -3.79 14.97
C ASP A 171 -8.28 -3.51 14.62
N VAL A 172 -7.98 -3.25 13.34
CA VAL A 172 -6.61 -2.97 12.87
C VAL A 172 -6.20 -1.55 13.23
N LEU A 173 -7.08 -0.57 13.01
CA LEU A 173 -6.94 0.84 13.35
C LEU A 173 -8.13 1.29 14.23
N PRO A 174 -8.12 0.99 15.54
CA PRO A 174 -9.28 1.21 16.41
C PRO A 174 -9.76 2.66 16.39
N GLY A 175 -11.03 2.85 16.07
CA GLY A 175 -11.66 4.18 16.04
C GLY A 175 -11.27 5.05 14.85
N PHE A 176 -10.42 4.59 13.93
CA PHE A 176 -10.15 5.31 12.69
C PHE A 176 -11.37 5.24 11.77
N ILE A 177 -11.86 6.40 11.35
CA ILE A 177 -12.90 6.52 10.33
C ILE A 177 -12.37 7.41 9.21
N LEU A 178 -12.21 6.84 8.02
CA LEU A 178 -11.85 7.61 6.83
C LEU A 178 -13.13 8.13 6.17
N ASP A 179 -13.39 9.44 6.26
CA ASP A 179 -14.40 10.07 5.40
C ASP A 179 -13.92 10.07 3.93
N LEU A 180 -14.82 9.76 3.00
CA LEU A 180 -14.51 9.58 1.58
C LEU A 180 -14.96 10.76 0.70
N ALA A 181 -15.60 11.78 1.25
CA ALA A 181 -16.19 12.88 0.48
C ALA A 181 -15.19 13.68 -0.38
N LYS A 182 -13.89 13.65 -0.04
CA LYS A 182 -12.80 14.30 -0.79
C LYS A 182 -11.80 13.31 -1.40
N ILE A 183 -12.14 12.03 -1.41
CA ILE A 183 -11.28 10.93 -1.88
C ILE A 183 -12.00 10.12 -2.97
N LEU A 184 -13.25 9.72 -2.73
CA LEU A 184 -14.04 8.92 -3.67
C LEU A 184 -14.84 9.77 -4.66
N ARG A 185 -15.12 11.03 -4.29
CA ARG A 185 -15.92 11.99 -5.04
C ARG A 185 -15.11 13.23 -5.40
#